data_AF-A0A959K280-F1
#
_entry.id   AF-A0A959K280-F1
#
_cell.length_a   1.000
_cell.length_b   1.000
_cell.length_c   1.000
_cell.angle_alpha   90.00
_cell.angle_beta   90.00
_cell.angle_gamma   90.00
#
_symmetry.space_group_name_H-M   'P 1'
#
loop_
_entity.id
_entity.type
_entity.pdbx_description
1 polymer ?
#
loop_
_entity_poly.entity_id
_entity_poly.type
_entity_poly.pdbx_seq_one_letter_code
_entity_poly.pdbx_strand_id
1 'polypeptide(L)'
;MTRLQWATIIVAIVGVFVLYFGFDTKSTKEKSDLKQVEKEGISIDIQPLIESAKGTLSSTDEREITSLENRTETEEGPEKMTALKELSGKWYRLAKPHIAGYYAEEVAEMEKSGEAWSIAATTYVAGIGGSSEPFISDWCLNKAIAAFENAISLDPEVSQYRVNLALLYAEKPPTDDPMKGVQMLLSMNEKDPDDVLVLNALARLAIKTGQWERAKDRLLRADSLQPDNITTVCLLATVYQELNDEQAQATKDKCELLTSKR
;
A
#
# COMPACT_ATOMS: atom_id res chain seq x y z
N MET A 1 -57.55 -12.76 -26.47
CA MET A 1 -56.78 -11.57 -26.90
C MET A 1 -56.88 -11.43 -28.40
N THR A 2 -57.21 -10.24 -28.89
CA THR A 2 -57.32 -9.97 -30.33
C THR A 2 -55.94 -9.97 -30.97
N ARG A 3 -55.83 -10.28 -32.27
CA ARG A 3 -54.53 -10.29 -33.00
C ARG A 3 -53.78 -8.95 -32.87
N LEU A 4 -54.51 -7.86 -32.68
CA LEU A 4 -53.96 -6.52 -32.45
C LEU A 4 -53.21 -6.40 -31.11
N GLN A 5 -53.69 -7.08 -30.06
CA GLN A 5 -53.07 -7.06 -28.72
C GLN A 5 -51.76 -7.87 -28.68
N TRP A 6 -51.69 -8.97 -29.43
CA TRP A 6 -50.45 -9.74 -29.56
C TRP A 6 -49.39 -8.96 -30.35
N ALA A 7 -49.80 -8.24 -31.39
CA ALA A 7 -48.89 -7.41 -32.17
C ALA A 7 -48.28 -6.27 -31.32
N THR A 8 -49.08 -5.62 -30.46
CA THR A 8 -48.56 -4.55 -29.58
C THR A 8 -47.61 -5.06 -28.51
N ILE A 9 -47.87 -6.25 -27.93
CA ILE A 9 -46.98 -6.86 -26.94
C ILE A 9 -45.64 -7.24 -27.56
N ILE A 10 -45.64 -7.82 -28.77
CA ILE A 10 -44.40 -8.20 -29.46
C ILE A 10 -43.57 -6.96 -29.80
N VAL A 11 -44.18 -5.88 -30.29
CA VAL A 11 -43.48 -4.62 -30.58
C VAL A 11 -42.88 -4.01 -29.31
N ALA A 12 -43.59 -4.06 -28.18
CA ALA A 12 -43.07 -3.56 -26.91
C ALA A 12 -41.89 -4.39 -26.40
N ILE A 13 -41.95 -5.73 -26.49
CA ILE A 13 -40.86 -6.62 -26.06
C ILE A 13 -39.63 -6.42 -26.93
N VAL A 14 -39.79 -6.33 -28.25
CA VAL A 14 -38.68 -6.05 -29.18
C VAL A 14 -38.09 -4.67 -28.91
N GLY A 15 -38.91 -3.65 -28.63
CA GLY A 15 -38.43 -2.32 -28.26
C GLY A 15 -37.58 -2.33 -26.98
N VAL A 16 -38.02 -3.03 -25.95
CA VAL A 16 -37.24 -3.17 -24.69
C VAL A 16 -35.96 -3.97 -24.92
N PHE A 17 -36.00 -5.03 -25.75
CA PHE A 17 -34.82 -5.83 -26.05
C PHE A 17 -33.78 -5.04 -26.85
N VAL A 18 -34.20 -4.21 -27.80
CA VAL A 18 -33.32 -3.30 -28.56
C VAL A 18 -32.76 -2.19 -27.69
N LEU A 19 -33.54 -1.65 -26.75
CA LEU A 19 -33.01 -0.65 -25.81
C LEU A 19 -32.03 -1.25 -24.80
N TYR A 20 -32.25 -2.49 -24.36
CA TYR A 20 -31.43 -3.15 -23.36
C TYR A 20 -30.14 -3.77 -23.95
N PHE A 21 -30.20 -4.35 -25.16
CA PHE A 21 -29.06 -5.01 -25.79
C PHE A 21 -28.49 -4.28 -27.02
N GLY A 22 -29.24 -3.35 -27.64
CA GLY A 22 -28.80 -2.62 -28.83
C GLY A 22 -28.01 -1.34 -28.53
N PHE A 23 -28.12 -0.82 -27.30
CA PHE A 23 -27.31 0.31 -26.83
C PHE A 23 -26.44 -0.18 -25.67
N ASP A 24 -25.15 -0.40 -25.95
CA ASP A 24 -24.14 -0.65 -24.92
C ASP A 24 -24.09 0.57 -23.99
N THR A 25 -24.64 0.44 -22.77
CA THR A 25 -24.93 1.57 -21.87
C THR A 25 -23.68 2.21 -21.24
N LYS A 26 -22.49 1.79 -21.66
CA LYS A 26 -21.24 2.53 -21.45
C LYS A 26 -20.48 2.61 -22.75
N SER A 27 -20.21 3.83 -23.21
CA SER A 27 -19.50 4.05 -24.48
C SER A 27 -18.10 3.42 -24.41
N THR A 28 -17.64 2.83 -25.50
CA THR A 28 -16.25 2.32 -25.63
C THR A 28 -15.21 3.40 -25.30
N LYS A 29 -15.59 4.67 -25.50
CA LYS A 29 -14.81 5.85 -25.12
C LYS A 29 -14.70 6.01 -23.60
N GLU A 30 -15.76 5.76 -22.85
CA GLU A 30 -15.74 5.82 -21.37
C GLU A 30 -14.86 4.70 -20.78
N LYS A 31 -14.84 3.50 -21.39
CA LYS A 31 -13.90 2.42 -21.02
C LYS A 31 -12.46 2.72 -21.44
N SER A 32 -12.23 3.42 -22.55
CA SER A 32 -10.90 3.85 -22.94
C SER A 32 -10.40 4.98 -22.07
N ASP A 33 -11.25 5.95 -21.73
CA ASP A 33 -10.95 7.08 -20.87
C ASP A 33 -10.67 6.60 -19.45
N LEU A 34 -11.40 5.61 -18.93
CA LEU A 34 -11.08 4.94 -17.65
C LEU A 34 -9.72 4.24 -17.68
N LYS A 35 -9.39 3.51 -18.77
CA LYS A 35 -8.06 2.89 -18.95
C LYS A 35 -6.95 3.92 -19.18
N GLN A 36 -7.29 5.11 -19.66
CA GLN A 36 -6.34 6.19 -19.91
C GLN A 36 -6.07 6.98 -18.62
N VAL A 37 -7.10 7.25 -17.82
CA VAL A 37 -7.00 7.79 -16.45
C VAL A 37 -6.26 6.82 -15.52
N GLU A 38 -6.48 5.52 -15.67
CA GLU A 38 -5.74 4.46 -14.96
C GLU A 38 -4.26 4.39 -15.38
N LYS A 39 -3.93 4.77 -16.63
CA LYS A 39 -2.56 4.88 -17.13
C LYS A 39 -1.87 6.21 -16.83
N GLU A 40 -2.63 7.30 -16.71
CA GLU A 40 -2.08 8.64 -16.47
C GLU A 40 -1.87 8.94 -14.98
N GLY A 41 -2.39 8.08 -14.09
CA GLY A 41 -2.30 8.30 -12.65
C GLY A 41 -3.13 9.51 -12.23
N ILE A 42 -3.69 9.47 -11.04
CA ILE A 42 -4.33 10.66 -10.48
C ILE A 42 -3.21 11.69 -10.23
N SER A 43 -2.99 12.62 -11.15
CA SER A 43 -2.00 13.70 -10.95
C SER A 43 -2.62 14.75 -10.03
N ILE A 44 -2.32 14.67 -8.74
CA ILE A 44 -2.64 15.73 -7.79
C ILE A 44 -1.55 16.79 -7.86
N ASP A 45 -1.93 18.05 -8.04
CA ASP A 45 -1.06 19.17 -7.69
C ASP A 45 -0.95 19.21 -6.15
N ILE A 46 0.23 18.91 -5.64
CA ILE A 46 0.50 18.81 -4.20
C ILE A 46 0.55 20.19 -3.53
N GLN A 47 0.78 21.27 -4.28
CA GLN A 47 1.03 22.60 -3.71
C GLN A 47 -0.14 23.13 -2.89
N PRO A 48 -1.41 23.08 -3.35
CA PRO A 48 -2.55 23.49 -2.53
C PRO A 48 -2.68 22.69 -1.23
N LEU A 49 -2.30 21.40 -1.23
CA LEU A 49 -2.31 20.57 -0.02
C LEU A 49 -1.24 21.00 0.97
N ILE A 50 -0.06 21.36 0.48
CA ILE A 50 1.04 21.91 1.29
C ILE A 50 0.63 23.26 1.90
N GLU A 51 0.12 24.19 1.09
CA GLU A 51 -0.33 25.51 1.56
C GLU A 51 -1.44 25.39 2.61
N SER A 52 -2.44 24.55 2.35
CA SER A 52 -3.51 24.29 3.31
C SER A 52 -2.98 23.70 4.60
N ALA A 53 -2.05 22.74 4.52
CA ALA A 53 -1.44 22.14 5.69
C ALA A 53 -0.63 23.17 6.49
N LYS A 54 0.17 24.02 5.84
CA LYS A 54 0.94 25.10 6.48
C LYS A 54 0.06 26.07 7.26
N GLY A 55 -1.11 26.43 6.71
CA GLY A 55 -2.09 27.29 7.38
C GLY A 55 -2.67 26.73 8.69
N THR A 56 -2.46 25.44 8.98
CA THR A 56 -2.89 24.79 10.23
C THR A 56 -1.77 24.61 11.27
N LEU A 57 -0.53 24.98 10.93
CA LEU A 57 0.64 24.73 11.77
C LEU A 57 0.90 25.85 12.78
N SER A 58 1.78 25.57 13.74
CA SER A 58 2.33 26.62 14.59
C SER A 58 3.23 27.56 13.78
N SER A 59 3.31 28.83 14.18
CA SER A 59 4.19 29.80 13.51
C SER A 59 5.67 29.40 13.52
N THR A 60 6.09 28.55 14.46
CA THR A 60 7.46 28.00 14.49
C THR A 60 7.62 26.93 13.42
N ASP A 61 6.69 25.97 13.32
CA ASP A 61 6.74 24.89 12.33
C ASP A 61 6.61 25.43 10.91
N GLU A 62 5.70 26.39 10.69
CA GLU A 62 5.49 27.03 9.39
C GLU A 62 6.76 27.74 8.90
N ARG A 63 7.46 28.47 9.79
CA ARG A 63 8.72 29.14 9.47
C ARG A 63 9.84 28.15 9.15
N GLU A 64 9.95 27.07 9.92
CA GLU A 64 10.93 26.01 9.68
C GLU A 64 10.70 25.35 8.33
N ILE A 65 9.45 24.95 8.03
CA ILE A 65 9.08 24.37 6.73
C ILE A 65 9.38 25.33 5.58
N THR A 66 8.98 26.59 5.71
CA THR A 66 9.24 27.60 4.66
C THR A 66 10.74 27.80 4.46
N SER A 67 11.54 27.77 5.52
CA SER A 67 12.99 27.83 5.41
C SER A 67 13.56 26.61 4.68
N LEU A 68 13.01 25.42 4.90
CA LEU A 68 13.46 24.21 4.22
C LEU A 68 13.01 24.18 2.74
N GLU A 69 11.79 24.64 2.43
CA GLU A 69 11.29 24.79 1.06
C GLU A 69 12.17 25.76 0.25
N ASN A 70 12.53 26.90 0.83
CA ASN A 70 13.46 27.82 0.16
C ASN A 70 14.82 27.17 -0.12
N ARG A 71 15.29 26.27 0.76
CA ARG A 71 16.55 25.54 0.54
C ARG A 71 16.43 24.53 -0.60
N THR A 72 15.31 23.84 -0.76
CA THR A 72 15.13 22.90 -1.88
C THR A 72 15.02 23.58 -3.24
N GLU A 73 14.64 24.86 -3.26
CA GLU A 73 14.63 25.70 -4.47
C GLU A 73 16.00 26.29 -4.82
N THR A 74 16.82 26.62 -3.81
CA THR A 74 18.06 27.37 -3.98
C THR A 74 19.33 26.52 -3.93
N GLU A 75 19.31 25.41 -3.19
CA GLU A 75 20.42 24.46 -3.10
C GLU A 75 20.33 23.43 -4.24
N GLU A 76 21.45 22.80 -4.57
CA GLU A 76 21.52 21.71 -5.55
C GLU A 76 22.23 20.48 -4.94
N GLY A 77 22.17 19.34 -5.63
CA GLY A 77 22.95 18.16 -5.26
C GLY A 77 22.72 17.67 -3.81
N PRO A 78 23.78 17.37 -3.05
CA PRO A 78 23.68 16.84 -1.68
C PRO A 78 22.94 17.76 -0.70
N GLU A 79 23.11 19.07 -0.83
CA GLU A 79 22.48 20.07 0.03
C GLU A 79 20.96 20.07 -0.15
N LYS A 80 20.50 20.11 -1.41
CA LYS A 80 19.06 19.98 -1.75
C LYS A 80 18.47 18.68 -1.22
N MET A 81 19.18 17.56 -1.43
CA MET A 81 18.74 16.25 -0.95
C MET A 81 18.61 16.22 0.59
N THR A 82 19.54 16.87 1.30
CA THR A 82 19.47 17.00 2.76
C THR A 82 18.24 17.80 3.18
N ALA A 83 17.96 18.92 2.53
CA ALA A 83 16.76 19.72 2.78
C ALA A 83 15.47 18.93 2.50
N LEU A 84 15.41 18.13 1.43
CA LEU A 84 14.27 17.27 1.12
C LEU A 84 14.04 16.18 2.17
N LYS A 85 15.11 15.53 2.66
CA LYS A 85 15.02 14.56 3.76
C LYS A 85 14.49 15.21 5.04
N GLU A 86 14.98 16.41 5.37
CA GLU A 86 14.52 17.19 6.51
C GLU A 86 13.03 17.55 6.39
N LEU A 87 12.58 17.99 5.20
CA LEU A 87 11.17 18.26 4.91
C LEU A 87 10.29 17.04 5.07
N SER A 88 10.67 15.93 4.43
CA SER A 88 9.93 14.67 4.53
C SER A 88 9.78 14.24 6.00
N GLY A 89 10.88 14.25 6.76
CA GLY A 89 10.87 13.92 8.19
C GLY A 89 10.01 14.89 9.01
N LYS A 90 10.06 16.20 8.72
CA LYS A 90 9.25 17.21 9.42
C LYS A 90 7.76 17.00 9.17
N TRP A 91 7.35 16.83 7.92
CA TRP A 91 5.96 16.58 7.55
C TRP A 91 5.43 15.26 8.12
N TYR A 92 6.27 14.22 8.17
CA TYR A 92 5.90 12.96 8.80
C TYR A 92 5.61 13.13 10.30
N ARG A 93 6.48 13.85 11.03
CA ARG A 93 6.28 14.16 12.46
C ARG A 93 5.04 15.02 12.72
N LEU A 94 4.64 15.84 11.77
CA LEU A 94 3.41 16.65 11.82
C LEU A 94 2.15 15.86 11.43
N ALA A 95 2.24 14.53 11.32
CA ALA A 95 1.15 13.65 10.92
C ALA A 95 0.56 14.01 9.54
N LYS A 96 1.42 14.44 8.60
CA LYS A 96 1.09 14.67 7.18
C LYS A 96 1.89 13.72 6.27
N PRO A 97 1.70 12.39 6.39
CA PRO A 97 2.49 11.42 5.64
C PRO A 97 2.34 11.51 4.11
N HIS A 98 1.22 12.01 3.60
CA HIS A 98 1.04 12.23 2.15
C HIS A 98 2.00 13.30 1.59
N ILE A 99 2.21 14.41 2.33
CA ILE A 99 3.22 15.43 1.98
C ILE A 99 4.64 14.91 2.24
N ALA A 100 4.83 14.16 3.33
CA ALA A 100 6.13 13.55 3.62
C ALA A 100 6.57 12.58 2.51
N GLY A 101 5.63 11.81 1.97
CA GLY A 101 5.84 10.88 0.87
C GLY A 101 6.25 11.59 -0.41
N TYR A 102 5.65 12.75 -0.70
CA TYR A 102 6.05 13.61 -1.83
C TYR A 102 7.52 13.99 -1.77
N TYR A 103 7.99 14.54 -0.65
CA TYR A 103 9.39 14.91 -0.50
C TYR A 103 10.32 13.68 -0.45
N ALA A 104 9.86 12.54 0.10
CA ALA A 104 10.62 11.29 0.07
C ALA A 104 10.78 10.73 -1.35
N GLU A 105 9.77 10.90 -2.20
CA GLU A 105 9.82 10.54 -3.63
C GLU A 105 10.85 11.40 -4.36
N GLU A 106 10.88 12.72 -4.13
CA GLU A 106 11.93 13.59 -4.70
C GLU A 106 13.34 13.16 -4.26
N VAL A 107 13.51 12.75 -3.00
CA VAL A 107 14.78 12.14 -2.52
C VAL A 107 15.09 10.87 -3.31
N ALA A 108 14.10 9.98 -3.51
CA ALA A 108 14.29 8.73 -4.23
C ALA A 108 14.65 8.94 -5.72
N GLU A 109 14.10 9.97 -6.36
CA GLU A 109 14.47 10.37 -7.72
C GLU A 109 15.91 10.89 -7.82
N MET A 110 16.38 11.60 -6.79
CA MET A 110 17.75 12.08 -6.71
C MET A 110 18.75 10.95 -6.40
N GLU A 111 18.44 10.10 -5.43
CA GLU A 111 19.32 9.01 -4.98
C GLU A 111 19.35 7.81 -5.93
N LYS A 112 18.23 7.53 -6.59
CA LYS A 112 18.06 6.38 -7.51
C LYS A 112 18.42 5.04 -6.85
N SER A 113 18.04 4.87 -5.59
CA SER A 113 18.28 3.65 -4.80
C SER A 113 16.97 2.95 -4.44
N GLY A 114 16.96 1.61 -4.39
CA GLY A 114 15.76 0.88 -3.98
C GLY A 114 15.36 1.17 -2.53
N GLU A 115 16.33 1.47 -1.67
CA GLU A 115 16.08 1.90 -0.29
C GLU A 115 15.29 3.21 -0.22
N ALA A 116 15.70 4.26 -0.95
CA ALA A 116 14.98 5.52 -0.95
C ALA A 116 13.57 5.39 -1.52
N TRP A 117 13.41 4.62 -2.61
CA TRP A 117 12.09 4.31 -3.16
C TRP A 117 11.21 3.51 -2.20
N SER A 118 11.78 2.56 -1.44
CA SER A 118 11.05 1.83 -0.41
C SER A 118 10.64 2.73 0.76
N ILE A 119 11.47 3.70 1.15
CA ILE A 119 11.12 4.70 2.16
C ILE A 119 9.92 5.50 1.65
N ALA A 120 10.01 6.11 0.46
CA ALA A 120 8.92 6.86 -0.15
C ALA A 120 7.62 6.04 -0.21
N ALA A 121 7.70 4.78 -0.66
CA ALA A 121 6.56 3.88 -0.73
C ALA A 121 5.90 3.67 0.64
N THR A 122 6.68 3.32 1.67
CA THR A 122 6.14 3.12 3.03
C THR A 122 5.60 4.40 3.65
N THR A 123 6.17 5.56 3.35
CA THR A 123 5.66 6.86 3.76
C THR A 123 4.29 7.15 3.12
N TYR A 124 4.13 6.85 1.83
CA TYR A 124 2.82 6.94 1.16
C TYR A 124 1.81 5.94 1.71
N VAL A 125 2.22 4.72 2.08
CA VAL A 125 1.33 3.76 2.76
C VAL A 125 0.75 4.34 4.05
N ALA A 126 1.56 5.06 4.84
CA ALA A 126 1.07 5.77 6.03
C ALA A 126 0.05 6.88 5.68
N GLY A 127 0.13 7.45 4.47
CA GLY A 127 -0.82 8.40 3.90
C GLY A 127 -2.21 7.81 3.63
N ILE A 128 -2.30 6.53 3.28
CA ILE A 128 -3.56 5.87 2.89
C ILE A 128 -4.60 5.91 4.02
N GLY A 129 -4.19 5.65 5.27
CA GLY A 129 -5.09 5.64 6.42
C GLY A 129 -5.20 6.97 7.18
N GLY A 130 -4.34 7.94 6.86
CA GLY A 130 -4.21 9.20 7.62
C GLY A 130 -5.08 10.35 7.12
N SER A 131 -5.76 10.20 5.98
CA SER A 131 -6.58 11.26 5.38
C SER A 131 -8.08 10.95 5.47
N SER A 132 -8.87 11.97 5.85
CA SER A 132 -10.34 11.93 5.77
C SER A 132 -10.85 11.99 4.33
N GLU A 133 -10.01 12.44 3.40
CA GLU A 133 -10.37 12.66 2.00
C GLU A 133 -10.05 11.42 1.15
N PRO A 134 -11.05 10.75 0.54
CA PRO A 134 -10.84 9.53 -0.24
C PRO A 134 -9.83 9.69 -1.37
N PHE A 135 -9.84 10.83 -2.07
CA PHE A 135 -8.95 11.07 -3.21
C PHE A 135 -7.45 11.09 -2.81
N ILE A 136 -7.13 11.54 -1.59
CA ILE A 136 -5.74 11.51 -1.07
C ILE A 136 -5.33 10.06 -0.78
N SER A 137 -6.25 9.24 -0.27
CA SER A 137 -6.01 7.82 -0.01
C SER A 137 -5.68 7.08 -1.31
N ASP A 138 -6.49 7.32 -2.36
CA ASP A 138 -6.27 6.71 -3.69
C ASP A 138 -4.96 7.19 -4.33
N TRP A 139 -4.65 8.48 -4.22
CA TRP A 139 -3.38 9.02 -4.68
C TRP A 139 -2.17 8.42 -3.97
N CYS A 140 -2.22 8.35 -2.63
CA CYS A 140 -1.17 7.72 -1.84
C CYS A 140 -1.00 6.24 -2.19
N LEU A 141 -2.10 5.52 -2.42
CA LEU A 141 -2.06 4.11 -2.83
C LEU A 141 -1.32 3.96 -4.17
N ASN A 142 -1.68 4.75 -5.18
CA ASN A 142 -1.04 4.72 -6.49
C ASN A 142 0.45 5.08 -6.40
N LYS A 143 0.79 6.12 -5.64
CA LYS A 143 2.18 6.53 -5.40
C LYS A 143 2.99 5.47 -4.65
N ALA A 144 2.41 4.83 -3.65
CA ALA A 144 3.06 3.73 -2.92
C ALA A 144 3.35 2.52 -3.84
N ILE A 145 2.39 2.13 -4.69
CA ILE A 145 2.57 1.05 -5.66
C ILE A 145 3.72 1.38 -6.61
N ALA A 146 3.69 2.55 -7.24
CA ALA A 146 4.74 2.98 -8.18
C ALA A 146 6.11 3.04 -7.50
N ALA A 147 6.19 3.55 -6.27
CA ALA A 147 7.44 3.62 -5.52
C ALA A 147 7.99 2.22 -5.17
N PHE A 148 7.15 1.26 -4.77
CA PHE A 148 7.59 -0.13 -4.58
C PHE A 148 8.03 -0.78 -5.88
N GLU A 149 7.35 -0.53 -6.99
CA GLU A 149 7.74 -1.04 -8.32
C GLU A 149 9.12 -0.50 -8.73
N ASN A 150 9.38 0.79 -8.50
CA ASN A 150 10.72 1.37 -8.69
C ASN A 150 11.76 0.70 -7.79
N ALA A 151 11.47 0.50 -6.50
CA ALA A 151 12.39 -0.16 -5.57
C ALA A 151 12.73 -1.59 -6.02
N ILE A 152 11.73 -2.37 -6.47
CA ILE A 152 11.91 -3.73 -6.99
C ILE A 152 12.72 -3.72 -8.30
N SER A 153 12.53 -2.71 -9.15
CA SER A 153 13.26 -2.60 -10.42
C SER A 153 14.75 -2.32 -10.23
N LEU A 154 15.10 -1.55 -9.19
CA LEU A 154 16.48 -1.18 -8.89
C LEU A 154 17.22 -2.31 -8.17
N ASP A 155 16.56 -2.95 -7.21
CA ASP A 155 17.14 -3.96 -6.33
C ASP A 155 16.26 -5.22 -6.28
N PRO A 156 16.22 -6.01 -7.37
CA PRO A 156 15.32 -7.16 -7.49
C PRO A 156 15.69 -8.32 -6.54
N GLU A 157 16.84 -8.31 -5.90
CA GLU A 157 17.19 -9.37 -4.94
C GLU A 157 16.64 -9.08 -3.53
N VAL A 158 16.18 -7.86 -3.25
CA VAL A 158 15.64 -7.48 -1.94
C VAL A 158 14.18 -7.93 -1.84
N SER A 159 13.93 -9.08 -1.20
CA SER A 159 12.59 -9.65 -1.07
C SER A 159 11.62 -8.74 -0.30
N GLN A 160 12.12 -7.93 0.63
CA GLN A 160 11.33 -6.99 1.43
C GLN A 160 10.44 -6.07 0.58
N TYR A 161 10.93 -5.57 -0.55
CA TYR A 161 10.16 -4.64 -1.40
C TYR A 161 8.95 -5.33 -2.03
N ARG A 162 9.14 -6.56 -2.52
CA ARG A 162 8.05 -7.38 -3.05
C ARG A 162 7.07 -7.81 -1.96
N VAL A 163 7.56 -8.19 -0.77
CA VAL A 163 6.69 -8.53 0.37
C VAL A 163 5.82 -7.33 0.74
N ASN A 164 6.39 -6.13 0.83
CA ASN A 164 5.65 -4.92 1.17
C ASN A 164 4.58 -4.57 0.11
N LEU A 165 4.91 -4.68 -1.19
CA LEU A 165 3.95 -4.47 -2.26
C LEU A 165 2.82 -5.52 -2.24
N ALA A 166 3.16 -6.78 -1.98
CA ALA A 166 2.18 -7.84 -1.89
C ALA A 166 1.23 -7.67 -0.70
N LEU A 167 1.75 -7.23 0.46
CA LEU A 167 0.94 -6.86 1.62
C LEU A 167 0.06 -5.65 1.34
N LEU A 168 0.55 -4.64 0.61
CA LEU A 168 -0.24 -3.50 0.17
C LEU A 168 -1.42 -3.94 -0.70
N TYR A 169 -1.19 -4.82 -1.69
CA TYR A 169 -2.28 -5.38 -2.49
C TYR A 169 -3.23 -6.28 -1.68
N ALA A 170 -2.77 -6.93 -0.62
CA ALA A 170 -3.67 -7.71 0.25
C ALA A 170 -4.54 -6.81 1.14
N GLU A 171 -4.06 -5.62 1.51
CA GLU A 171 -4.82 -4.64 2.29
C GLU A 171 -5.74 -3.78 1.43
N LYS A 172 -5.27 -3.40 0.25
CA LYS A 172 -5.97 -2.59 -0.76
C LYS A 172 -6.03 -3.37 -2.08
N PRO A 173 -6.88 -4.40 -2.14
CA PRO A 173 -7.00 -5.24 -3.33
C PRO A 173 -7.42 -4.43 -4.56
N PRO A 174 -6.76 -4.63 -5.71
CA PRO A 174 -7.28 -4.19 -7.00
C PRO A 174 -8.68 -4.76 -7.24
N THR A 175 -9.53 -3.99 -7.93
CA THR A 175 -10.92 -4.41 -8.19
C THR A 175 -10.99 -5.58 -9.17
N ASP A 176 -10.03 -5.65 -10.10
CA ASP A 176 -9.92 -6.67 -11.15
C ASP A 176 -9.23 -7.95 -10.66
N ASP A 177 -8.28 -7.85 -9.74
CA ASP A 177 -7.59 -8.98 -9.12
C ASP A 177 -7.46 -8.85 -7.59
N PRO A 178 -8.53 -9.16 -6.83
CA PRO A 178 -8.49 -9.09 -5.37
C PRO A 178 -7.52 -10.08 -4.72
N MET A 179 -7.04 -11.08 -5.48
CA MET A 179 -6.12 -12.11 -5.00
C MET A 179 -4.65 -11.78 -5.30
N LYS A 180 -4.37 -10.66 -5.99
CA LYS A 180 -3.02 -10.26 -6.42
C LYS A 180 -1.99 -10.34 -5.30
N GLY A 181 -2.29 -9.77 -4.13
CA GLY A 181 -1.37 -9.74 -2.99
C GLY A 181 -0.98 -11.12 -2.48
N VAL A 182 -1.96 -12.01 -2.26
CA VAL A 182 -1.65 -13.38 -1.79
C VAL A 182 -1.02 -14.23 -2.88
N GLN A 183 -1.40 -14.07 -4.15
CA GLN A 183 -0.76 -14.76 -5.27
C GLN A 183 0.72 -14.38 -5.40
N MET A 184 1.06 -13.10 -5.22
CA MET A 184 2.44 -12.64 -5.19
C MET A 184 3.24 -13.32 -4.08
N LEU A 185 2.74 -13.34 -2.84
CA LEU A 185 3.43 -13.99 -1.73
C LEU A 185 3.59 -15.50 -1.94
N LEU A 186 2.57 -16.17 -2.48
CA LEU A 186 2.66 -17.60 -2.81
C LEU A 186 3.72 -17.87 -3.88
N SER A 187 3.78 -17.06 -4.94
CA SER A 187 4.81 -17.18 -5.97
C SER A 187 6.22 -16.92 -5.42
N MET A 188 6.37 -15.99 -4.48
CA MET A 188 7.64 -15.78 -3.78
C MET A 188 8.02 -17.01 -2.95
N ASN A 189 7.09 -17.57 -2.20
CA ASN A 189 7.30 -18.77 -1.38
C ASN A 189 7.58 -20.04 -2.22
N GLU A 190 7.06 -20.12 -3.44
CA GLU A 190 7.39 -21.21 -4.36
C GLU A 190 8.84 -21.12 -4.86
N LYS A 191 9.35 -19.90 -5.05
CA LYS A 191 10.73 -19.64 -5.51
C LYS A 191 11.73 -19.78 -4.38
N ASP A 192 11.40 -19.25 -3.21
CA ASP A 192 12.20 -19.34 -1.99
C ASP A 192 11.31 -19.74 -0.80
N PRO A 193 11.16 -21.06 -0.54
CA PRO A 193 10.31 -21.56 0.55
C PRO A 193 10.81 -21.23 1.96
N ASP A 194 12.07 -20.80 2.09
CA ASP A 194 12.71 -20.52 3.38
C ASP A 194 12.91 -19.01 3.62
N ASP A 195 12.34 -18.14 2.79
CA ASP A 195 12.28 -16.70 3.07
C ASP A 195 11.36 -16.43 4.28
N VAL A 196 11.99 -16.16 5.43
CA VAL A 196 11.31 -15.85 6.69
C VAL A 196 10.35 -14.65 6.57
N LEU A 197 10.66 -13.64 5.74
CA LEU A 197 9.77 -12.49 5.52
C LEU A 197 8.49 -12.92 4.80
N VAL A 198 8.61 -13.79 3.80
CA VAL A 198 7.46 -14.31 3.04
C VAL A 198 6.60 -15.22 3.91
N LEU A 199 7.23 -16.12 4.69
CA LEU A 199 6.53 -16.99 5.63
C LEU A 199 5.72 -16.17 6.66
N ASN A 200 6.34 -15.13 7.22
CA ASN A 200 5.67 -14.20 8.13
C ASN A 200 4.52 -13.44 7.46
N ALA A 201 4.70 -12.99 6.22
CA ALA A 201 3.66 -12.28 5.47
C ALA A 201 2.45 -13.18 5.17
N LEU A 202 2.67 -14.41 4.69
CA LEU A 202 1.61 -15.40 4.47
C LEU A 202 0.90 -15.78 5.77
N ALA A 203 1.65 -15.94 6.87
CA ALA A 203 1.08 -16.19 8.18
C ALA A 203 0.20 -15.04 8.66
N ARG A 204 0.62 -13.78 8.46
CA ARG A 204 -0.19 -12.60 8.77
C ARG A 204 -1.51 -12.58 8.00
N LEU A 205 -1.51 -12.93 6.71
CA LEU A 205 -2.74 -13.06 5.93
C LEU A 205 -3.63 -14.22 6.40
N ALA A 206 -3.02 -15.35 6.79
CA ALA A 206 -3.73 -16.48 7.37
C ALA A 206 -4.40 -16.10 8.70
N ILE A 207 -3.70 -15.38 9.59
CA ILE A 207 -4.23 -14.81 10.84
C ILE A 207 -5.43 -13.91 10.55
N LYS A 208 -5.31 -12.96 9.61
CA LYS A 208 -6.40 -12.03 9.24
C LYS A 208 -7.67 -12.75 8.76
N THR A 209 -7.52 -13.96 8.23
CA THR A 209 -8.62 -14.79 7.70
C THR A 209 -9.03 -15.93 8.64
N GLY A 210 -8.50 -15.98 9.87
CA GLY A 210 -8.83 -17.01 10.87
C GLY A 210 -8.25 -18.40 10.57
N GLN A 211 -7.31 -18.50 9.63
CA GLN A 211 -6.64 -19.76 9.29
C GLN A 211 -5.46 -20.03 10.25
N TRP A 212 -5.77 -20.17 11.53
CA TRP A 212 -4.79 -20.23 12.63
C TRP A 212 -3.76 -21.35 12.50
N GLU A 213 -4.20 -22.58 12.18
CA GLU A 213 -3.28 -23.72 11.99
C GLU A 213 -2.30 -23.50 10.82
N ARG A 214 -2.80 -22.96 9.71
CA ARG A 214 -1.97 -22.61 8.55
C ARG A 214 -0.98 -21.49 8.85
N ALA A 215 -1.31 -20.58 9.77
CA ALA A 215 -0.38 -19.58 10.25
C ALA A 215 0.69 -20.23 11.15
N LYS A 216 0.28 -21.10 12.07
CA LYS A 216 1.16 -21.85 12.96
C LYS A 216 2.23 -22.62 12.18
N ASP A 217 1.84 -23.43 11.19
CA ASP A 217 2.78 -24.22 10.39
C ASP A 217 3.87 -23.37 9.73
N ARG A 218 3.47 -22.24 9.11
CA ARG A 218 4.39 -21.32 8.44
C ARG A 218 5.33 -20.63 9.43
N LEU A 219 4.79 -20.21 10.56
CA LEU A 219 5.55 -19.51 11.58
C LEU A 219 6.52 -20.44 12.32
N LEU A 220 6.15 -21.70 12.53
CA LEU A 220 7.06 -22.72 13.07
C LEU A 220 8.24 -22.96 12.11
N ARG A 221 7.97 -23.00 10.80
CA ARG A 221 9.06 -23.04 9.80
C ARG A 221 9.94 -21.80 9.91
N ALA A 222 9.35 -20.61 9.97
CA ALA A 222 10.10 -19.36 10.11
C ALA A 222 10.96 -19.30 11.39
N ASP A 223 10.43 -19.74 12.53
CA ASP A 223 11.16 -19.76 13.81
C ASP A 223 12.30 -20.79 13.80
N SER A 224 12.13 -21.90 13.07
CA SER A 224 13.22 -22.88 12.90
C SER A 224 14.38 -22.34 12.06
N LEU A 225 14.11 -21.41 11.14
CA LEU A 225 15.10 -20.80 10.23
C LEU A 225 15.80 -19.61 10.89
N GLN A 226 15.04 -18.76 11.57
CA GLN A 226 15.53 -17.61 12.33
C GLN A 226 14.92 -17.61 13.74
N PRO A 227 15.50 -18.39 14.65
CA PRO A 227 15.14 -18.33 16.05
C PRO A 227 15.32 -16.90 16.55
N ASP A 228 14.33 -16.38 17.27
CA ASP A 228 14.31 -15.00 17.83
C ASP A 228 14.00 -13.88 16.83
N ASN A 229 13.54 -14.21 15.62
CA ASN A 229 12.92 -13.21 14.75
C ASN A 229 11.68 -12.62 15.46
N ILE A 230 11.75 -11.33 15.83
CA ILE A 230 10.69 -10.65 16.61
C ILE A 230 9.32 -10.80 15.94
N THR A 231 9.26 -10.62 14.62
CA THR A 231 7.99 -10.69 13.89
C THR A 231 7.40 -12.09 13.96
N THR A 232 8.22 -13.12 13.72
CA THR A 232 7.79 -14.52 13.81
C THR A 232 7.32 -14.88 15.21
N VAL A 233 8.12 -14.57 16.24
CA VAL A 233 7.80 -14.90 17.64
C VAL A 233 6.52 -14.21 18.09
N CYS A 234 6.35 -12.93 17.77
CA CYS A 234 5.15 -12.19 18.17
C CYS A 234 3.90 -12.67 17.42
N LEU A 235 4.01 -13.05 16.14
CA LEU A 235 2.89 -13.67 15.41
C LEU A 235 2.56 -15.06 15.97
N LEU A 236 3.56 -15.86 16.35
CA LEU A 236 3.33 -17.15 17.02
C LEU A 236 2.61 -16.98 18.35
N ALA A 237 2.99 -15.99 19.16
CA ALA A 237 2.31 -15.69 20.40
C ALA A 237 0.81 -15.42 20.18
N THR A 238 0.46 -14.63 19.16
CA THR A 238 -0.95 -14.40 18.77
C THR A 238 -1.63 -15.70 18.34
N VAL A 239 -1.00 -16.49 17.48
CA VAL A 239 -1.60 -17.74 16.97
C VAL A 239 -1.81 -18.77 18.08
N TYR A 240 -0.83 -18.94 18.97
CA TYR A 240 -0.94 -19.85 20.11
C TYR A 240 -2.02 -19.42 21.09
N GLN A 241 -2.17 -18.12 21.33
CA GLN A 241 -3.24 -17.61 22.18
C GLN A 241 -4.62 -17.95 21.60
N GLU A 242 -4.83 -17.74 20.29
CA GLU A 242 -6.10 -18.05 19.62
C GLU A 242 -6.39 -19.56 19.57
N LEU A 243 -5.36 -20.39 19.48
CA LEU A 243 -5.47 -21.85 19.51
C LEU A 243 -5.57 -22.44 20.93
N ASN A 244 -5.45 -21.62 21.99
CA ASN A 244 -5.32 -22.07 23.38
C ASN A 244 -4.17 -23.10 23.57
N ASP A 245 -3.06 -22.87 22.87
CA ASP A 245 -1.86 -23.71 22.94
C ASP A 245 -1.10 -23.47 24.24
N GLU A 246 -0.54 -24.51 24.85
CA GLU A 246 0.23 -24.43 26.11
C GLU A 246 1.47 -23.53 26.00
N GLN A 247 1.99 -23.35 24.78
CA GLN A 247 3.15 -22.50 24.50
C GLN A 247 2.82 -21.01 24.44
N ALA A 248 1.54 -20.62 24.50
CA ALA A 248 1.10 -19.24 24.31
C ALA A 248 1.78 -18.27 25.28
N GLN A 249 1.76 -18.56 26.58
CA GLN A 249 2.34 -17.66 27.59
C GLN A 249 3.86 -17.52 27.43
N ALA A 250 4.56 -18.64 27.29
CA ALA A 250 6.03 -18.63 27.13
C ALA A 250 6.47 -17.87 25.87
N THR A 251 5.73 -18.03 24.76
CA THR A 251 6.03 -17.35 23.49
C THR A 251 5.71 -15.85 23.57
N LYS A 252 4.65 -15.48 24.29
CA LYS A 252 4.33 -14.08 24.57
C LYS A 252 5.42 -13.40 25.39
N ASP A 253 5.88 -14.01 26.47
CA ASP A 253 6.97 -13.49 27.31
C ASP A 253 8.25 -13.31 26.47
N LYS A 254 8.53 -14.25 25.55
CA LYS A 254 9.63 -14.15 24.59
C LYS A 254 9.48 -12.95 23.64
N CYS A 255 8.29 -12.72 23.08
CA CYS A 255 8.01 -11.56 22.24
C CYS A 255 8.24 -10.23 23.01
N GLU A 256 7.76 -10.12 24.25
CA GLU A 256 7.96 -8.94 25.10
C GLU A 256 9.44 -8.71 25.43
N LEU A 257 10.18 -9.77 25.74
CA LEU A 257 11.62 -9.69 25.98
C LEU A 257 12.40 -9.22 24.75
N LEU A 258 12.03 -9.69 23.55
CA LEU A 258 12.74 -9.32 22.33
C LEU A 258 12.40 -7.89 21.88
N THR A 259 11.17 -7.44 22.11
CA THR A 259 10.75 -6.07 21.76
C THR A 259 11.33 -5.00 22.70
N SER A 260 11.51 -5.31 23.98
CA SER A 260 12.09 -4.38 24.97
C SER A 260 13.59 -4.09 24.81
N LYS A 261 14.31 -4.85 23.99
CA LYS A 261 15.74 -4.67 23.71
C LYS A 261 16.04 -3.67 22.58
N ARG A 262 15.01 -3.08 21.98
CA ARG A 262 15.10 -2.21 20.80
C ARG A 262 14.90 -0.75 21.17
#